data_AF-A0A0A0K7L1-F1
#
_entry.id   AF-A0A0A0K7L1-F1
#
_cell.length_a   1.000
_cell.length_b   1.000
_cell.length_c   1.000
_cell.angle_alpha   90.00
_cell.angle_beta   90.00
_cell.angle_gamma   90.00
#
_symmetry.space_group_name_H-M   'P 1'
#
loop_
_entity.id
_entity.type
_entity.pdbx_description
1 polymer ?
#
loop_
_entity_poly.entity_id
_entity_poly.type
_entity_poly.pdbx_seq_one_letter_code
_entity_poly.pdbx_strand_id
1 'polypeptide(L)'
;MKDNGVEYLSNKKHKIVFVMGSTATGKSKLSVDLATFFPSEIINSDKIQFYKGLDIITNKINQSDRRGVPHHLLGVIHDPDADLTAGEFCSLVEDAIADVISRGCLPIVVGGSNNYIEALVENPITDFRSRFDCCFLWTDVALPVLYKYIAKRVDQMVELGLVEEVREMFVPGADYSRGIRRAIGAPELDSYFKAEKNNEEETYKNDLLKSGIHEIKENTCRLALRQFGKIHRLRDEIGWGLHRIDATAVFEKSGEEAADEWMNGVLKPSLGIVGEFLNEKQKINQMETMTKNRSMGVMDEYEELKAKWNFGSNNAIGFGLVIVFTSLGLMTNWIWSWK
;
A
#
# COMPACT_ATOMS: atom_id res chain seq x y z
N MET A 1 4.36 -49.03 -19.04
CA MET A 1 3.18 -48.43 -18.37
C MET A 1 3.58 -47.02 -18.00
N LYS A 2 2.75 -46.04 -18.35
CA LYS A 2 3.08 -44.60 -18.31
C LYS A 2 3.24 -44.16 -16.86
N ASP A 3 4.44 -43.65 -16.54
CA ASP A 3 4.69 -42.85 -15.35
C ASP A 3 4.01 -41.50 -15.58
N ASN A 4 2.88 -41.28 -14.92
CA ASN A 4 2.18 -40.01 -14.96
C ASN A 4 2.96 -39.02 -14.09
N GLY A 5 3.90 -38.30 -14.73
CA GLY A 5 4.56 -37.16 -14.13
C GLY A 5 3.51 -36.16 -13.66
N VAL A 6 3.34 -36.06 -12.34
CA VAL A 6 2.66 -34.94 -11.72
C VAL A 6 3.55 -33.73 -11.95
N GLU A 7 3.20 -32.96 -12.96
CA GLU A 7 3.78 -31.64 -13.20
C GLU A 7 3.44 -30.78 -11.98
N TYR A 8 4.43 -30.55 -11.11
CA TYR A 8 4.33 -29.60 -10.01
C TYR A 8 4.11 -28.22 -10.63
N LEU A 9 2.85 -27.81 -10.79
CA LEU A 9 2.49 -26.43 -11.06
C LEU A 9 3.20 -25.59 -9.99
N SER A 10 4.14 -24.74 -10.41
CA SER A 10 4.85 -23.84 -9.51
C SER A 10 3.81 -23.09 -8.68
N ASN A 11 3.78 -23.32 -7.38
CA ASN A 11 2.78 -22.81 -6.46
C ASN A 11 3.02 -21.30 -6.25
N LYS A 12 2.74 -20.52 -7.30
CA LYS A 12 3.21 -19.14 -7.43
C LYS A 12 2.14 -18.21 -6.91
N LYS A 13 2.37 -17.68 -5.71
CA LYS A 13 1.49 -16.71 -5.08
C LYS A 13 1.35 -15.46 -5.95
N HIS A 14 0.16 -14.89 -5.97
CA HIS A 14 -0.07 -13.61 -6.63
C HIS A 14 0.51 -12.49 -5.76
N LYS A 15 1.07 -11.45 -6.40
CA LYS A 15 1.70 -10.32 -5.70
C LYS A 15 0.67 -9.22 -5.45
N ILE A 16 0.67 -8.67 -4.25
CA ILE A 16 -0.20 -7.56 -3.82
C ILE A 16 0.67 -6.50 -3.16
N VAL A 17 0.39 -5.22 -3.44
CA VAL A 17 1.00 -4.09 -2.73
C VAL A 17 -0.03 -3.45 -1.82
N PHE A 18 0.36 -3.19 -0.58
CA PHE A 18 -0.43 -2.43 0.39
C PHE A 18 0.23 -1.07 0.61
N VAL A 19 -0.54 0.01 0.52
CA VAL A 19 -0.11 1.36 0.88
C VAL A 19 -0.84 1.79 2.14
N MET A 20 -0.12 1.73 3.26
CA MET A 20 -0.59 1.99 4.62
C MET A 20 -0.05 3.32 5.15
N GLY A 21 -0.62 3.80 6.25
CA GLY A 21 -0.25 5.09 6.87
C GLY A 21 -1.45 5.78 7.51
N SER A 22 -1.16 6.72 8.41
CA SER A 22 -2.19 7.55 9.05
C SER A 22 -2.93 8.41 8.02
N THR A 23 -4.12 8.91 8.38
CA THR A 23 -4.83 9.88 7.53
C THR A 23 -3.92 11.06 7.18
N ALA A 24 -4.11 11.61 5.99
CA ALA A 24 -3.35 12.76 5.48
C ALA A 24 -1.84 12.53 5.18
N THR A 25 -1.32 11.29 5.20
CA THR A 25 0.09 10.99 4.86
C THR A 25 0.38 10.81 3.36
N GLY A 26 -0.58 11.09 2.47
CA GLY A 26 -0.38 11.02 1.02
C GLY A 26 -0.59 9.64 0.37
N LYS A 27 -1.15 8.65 1.07
CA LYS A 27 -1.41 7.29 0.54
C LYS A 27 -2.03 7.24 -0.86
N SER A 28 -3.13 7.97 -1.08
CA SER A 28 -3.85 7.97 -2.38
C SER A 28 -3.01 8.58 -3.50
N LYS A 29 -2.20 9.60 -3.20
CA LYS A 29 -1.25 10.17 -4.16
C LYS A 29 -0.19 9.14 -4.54
N LEU A 30 0.39 8.45 -3.55
CA LEU A 30 1.41 7.44 -3.80
C LEU A 30 0.85 6.27 -4.61
N SER A 31 -0.36 5.80 -4.32
CA SER A 31 -0.95 4.69 -5.07
C SER A 31 -1.21 5.04 -6.54
N VAL A 32 -1.70 6.25 -6.81
CA VAL A 32 -1.91 6.72 -8.18
C VAL A 32 -0.57 6.97 -8.88
N ASP A 33 0.46 7.46 -8.17
CA ASP A 33 1.82 7.58 -8.71
C ASP A 33 2.40 6.20 -9.07
N LEU A 34 2.31 5.20 -8.19
CA LEU A 34 2.72 3.83 -8.49
C LEU A 34 2.01 3.26 -9.71
N ALA A 35 0.71 3.54 -9.86
CA ALA A 35 -0.09 3.06 -10.99
C ALA A 35 0.27 3.66 -12.35
N THR A 36 1.04 4.75 -12.38
CA THR A 36 1.62 5.26 -13.63
C THR A 36 2.88 4.51 -14.08
N PHE A 37 3.51 3.72 -13.19
CA PHE A 37 4.71 2.93 -13.50
C PHE A 37 4.43 1.43 -13.60
N PHE A 38 3.43 0.94 -12.87
CA PHE A 38 3.04 -0.46 -12.86
C PHE A 38 1.60 -0.61 -13.36
N PRO A 39 1.30 -1.56 -14.28
CA PRO A 39 -0.06 -1.82 -14.72
C PRO A 39 -0.86 -2.35 -13.53
N SER A 40 -1.60 -1.45 -12.87
CA SER A 40 -2.18 -1.70 -11.56
C SER A 40 -3.50 -0.96 -11.39
N GLU A 41 -4.30 -1.47 -10.46
CA GLU A 41 -5.58 -0.90 -10.09
C GLU A 41 -5.65 -0.75 -8.57
N ILE A 42 -6.37 0.27 -8.10
CA ILE A 42 -6.40 0.65 -6.69
C ILE A 42 -7.63 0.05 -6.03
N ILE A 43 -7.45 -0.58 -4.88
CA ILE A 43 -8.53 -1.13 -4.06
C ILE A 43 -8.58 -0.34 -2.75
N ASN A 44 -9.69 0.35 -2.49
CA ASN A 44 -9.87 1.10 -1.25
C ASN A 44 -9.92 0.16 -0.03
N SER A 45 -9.22 0.54 1.04
CA SER A 45 -9.27 -0.11 2.35
C SER A 45 -9.53 0.87 3.49
N ASP A 46 -10.01 2.08 3.21
CA ASP A 46 -10.61 2.95 4.22
C ASP A 46 -12.10 2.62 4.36
N LYS A 47 -12.48 2.06 5.52
CA LYS A 47 -13.85 1.59 5.78
C LYS A 47 -14.93 2.66 5.61
N ILE A 48 -14.62 3.94 5.83
CA ILE A 48 -15.60 5.02 5.70
C ILE A 48 -15.74 5.42 4.23
N GLN A 49 -14.71 5.21 3.41
CA GLN A 49 -14.77 5.51 1.98
C GLN A 49 -15.52 4.44 1.16
N PHE A 50 -15.91 3.31 1.78
CA PHE A 50 -16.81 2.33 1.14
C PHE A 50 -18.20 2.91 0.88
N TYR A 51 -18.64 3.92 1.62
CA TYR A 51 -19.99 4.47 1.51
C TYR A 51 -20.08 5.58 0.46
N LYS A 52 -21.21 5.62 -0.23
CA LYS A 52 -21.53 6.66 -1.22
C LYS A 52 -21.83 7.99 -0.52
N GLY A 53 -21.39 9.08 -1.12
CA GLY A 53 -21.56 10.44 -0.59
C GLY A 53 -20.53 10.79 0.47
N LEU A 54 -20.60 12.00 1.01
CA LEU A 54 -19.61 12.55 1.95
C LEU A 54 -18.17 12.53 1.39
N ASP A 55 -17.99 12.84 0.11
CA ASP A 55 -16.70 12.72 -0.57
C ASP A 55 -15.65 13.69 -0.04
N ILE A 56 -16.05 14.90 0.36
CA ILE A 56 -15.16 15.91 0.96
C ILE A 56 -14.74 15.46 2.36
N ILE A 57 -15.70 15.25 3.28
CA ILE A 57 -15.42 14.92 4.68
C ILE A 57 -14.72 13.56 4.85
N THR A 58 -15.04 12.58 4.01
CA THR A 58 -14.34 11.28 3.99
C THR A 58 -13.06 11.31 3.16
N ASN A 59 -12.75 12.44 2.52
CA ASN A 59 -11.58 12.70 1.71
C ASN A 59 -11.35 11.61 0.65
N LYS A 60 -12.39 11.30 -0.12
CA LYS A 60 -12.24 10.45 -1.29
C LYS A 60 -11.41 11.18 -2.33
N ILE A 61 -10.55 10.45 -3.02
CA ILE A 61 -9.80 11.01 -4.14
C ILE A 61 -10.76 11.41 -5.26
N ASN A 62 -10.69 12.67 -5.69
CA ASN A 62 -11.52 13.21 -6.76
C ASN A 62 -11.17 12.54 -8.11
N GLN A 63 -12.06 12.64 -9.10
CA GLN A 63 -11.89 11.93 -10.37
C GLN A 63 -10.66 12.40 -11.18
N SER A 64 -10.30 13.68 -11.11
CA SER A 64 -9.13 14.22 -11.82
C SER A 64 -7.81 13.68 -11.26
N ASP A 65 -7.71 13.57 -9.94
CA ASP A 65 -6.50 13.12 -9.25
C ASP A 65 -6.29 11.61 -9.39
N ARG A 66 -7.31 10.85 -9.79
CA ARG A 66 -7.18 9.43 -10.14
C ARG A 66 -6.38 9.21 -11.42
N ARG A 67 -6.25 10.23 -12.30
CA ARG A 67 -5.53 10.15 -13.59
C ARG A 67 -5.92 8.94 -14.45
N GLY A 68 -7.20 8.56 -14.43
CA GLY A 68 -7.73 7.42 -15.19
C GLY A 68 -7.44 6.04 -14.57
N VAL A 69 -6.75 5.96 -13.43
CA VAL A 69 -6.48 4.70 -12.73
C VAL A 69 -7.79 4.15 -12.15
N PRO A 70 -8.17 2.89 -12.46
CA PRO A 70 -9.35 2.26 -11.87
C PRO A 70 -9.27 2.18 -10.34
N HIS A 71 -10.38 2.54 -9.68
CA HIS A 71 -10.53 2.46 -8.23
C HIS A 71 -11.71 1.57 -7.88
N HIS A 72 -11.49 0.61 -6.99
CA HIS A 72 -12.49 -0.35 -6.49
C HIS A 72 -12.88 -0.03 -5.05
N LEU A 73 -14.08 -0.46 -4.66
CA LEU A 73 -14.60 -0.36 -3.29
C LEU A 73 -14.66 1.06 -2.72
N LEU A 74 -14.88 2.04 -3.60
CA LEU A 74 -15.00 3.45 -3.28
C LEU A 74 -16.44 3.89 -3.56
N GLY A 75 -17.21 4.16 -2.50
CA GLY A 75 -18.62 4.56 -2.63
C GLY A 75 -19.60 3.46 -3.08
N VAL A 76 -19.32 2.20 -2.72
CA VAL A 76 -20.10 1.01 -3.11
C VAL A 76 -21.26 0.68 -2.15
N ILE A 77 -21.23 1.16 -0.90
CA ILE A 77 -22.31 0.98 0.07
C ILE A 77 -23.26 2.17 -0.01
N HIS A 78 -24.53 1.91 -0.32
CA HIS A 78 -25.55 2.94 -0.52
C HIS A 78 -26.37 3.27 0.73
N ASP A 79 -26.51 2.31 1.64
CA ASP A 79 -27.21 2.52 2.91
C ASP A 79 -26.27 3.24 3.90
N PRO A 80 -26.60 4.48 4.32
CA PRO A 80 -25.75 5.24 5.23
C PRO A 80 -25.72 4.66 6.66
N ASP A 81 -26.69 3.82 7.02
CA ASP A 81 -26.88 3.24 8.35
C ASP A 81 -26.40 1.77 8.45
N ALA A 82 -26.07 1.15 7.32
CA ALA A 82 -25.49 -0.19 7.28
C ALA A 82 -24.07 -0.19 7.84
N ASP A 83 -23.72 -1.12 8.72
CA ASP A 83 -22.35 -1.28 9.20
C ASP A 83 -21.59 -2.27 8.31
N LEU A 84 -20.42 -1.87 7.82
CA LEU A 84 -19.47 -2.77 7.17
C LEU A 84 -18.72 -3.60 8.24
N THR A 85 -18.90 -4.92 8.24
CA THR A 85 -18.16 -5.82 9.12
C THR A 85 -16.77 -6.17 8.57
N ALA A 86 -15.88 -6.67 9.42
CA ALA A 86 -14.56 -7.14 8.98
C ALA A 86 -14.65 -8.31 7.99
N GLY A 87 -15.62 -9.22 8.17
CA GLY A 87 -15.82 -10.35 7.26
C GLY A 87 -16.28 -9.91 5.88
N GLU A 88 -17.25 -9.00 5.81
CA GLU A 88 -17.73 -8.42 4.54
C GLU A 88 -16.61 -7.64 3.84
N PHE A 89 -15.84 -6.84 4.57
CA PHE A 89 -14.66 -6.18 4.02
C PHE A 89 -13.68 -7.18 3.42
N CYS A 90 -13.36 -8.27 4.13
CA CYS A 90 -12.43 -9.27 3.62
C CYS A 90 -12.94 -9.87 2.32
N SER A 91 -14.20 -10.28 2.27
CA SER A 91 -14.82 -10.83 1.06
C SER A 91 -14.73 -9.83 -0.11
N LEU A 92 -15.17 -8.59 0.10
CA LEU A 92 -15.19 -7.56 -0.94
C LEU A 92 -13.78 -7.25 -1.47
N VAL A 93 -12.79 -7.16 -0.59
CA VAL A 93 -11.41 -6.88 -0.97
C VAL A 93 -10.78 -8.07 -1.68
N GLU A 94 -11.03 -9.31 -1.24
CA GLU A 94 -10.55 -10.51 -1.93
C GLU A 94 -11.17 -10.67 -3.33
N ASP A 95 -12.47 -10.38 -3.47
CA ASP A 95 -13.15 -10.40 -4.77
C ASP A 95 -12.56 -9.35 -5.72
N ALA A 96 -12.32 -8.12 -5.23
CA ALA A 96 -11.68 -7.06 -6.00
C ALA A 96 -10.22 -7.42 -6.37
N ILE A 97 -9.47 -8.05 -5.46
CA ILE A 97 -8.12 -8.55 -5.73
C ILE A 97 -8.14 -9.58 -6.87
N ALA A 98 -9.05 -10.56 -6.79
CA ALA A 98 -9.17 -11.61 -7.80
C ALA A 98 -9.55 -11.04 -9.17
N ASP A 99 -10.48 -10.08 -9.18
CA ASP A 99 -10.91 -9.38 -10.39
C ASP A 99 -9.77 -8.58 -11.05
N VAL A 100 -9.01 -7.80 -10.28
CA VAL A 100 -7.83 -7.07 -10.77
C VAL A 100 -6.76 -8.01 -11.32
N ILE A 101 -6.48 -9.12 -10.62
CA ILE A 101 -5.52 -10.14 -11.05
C ILE A 101 -5.97 -10.79 -12.36
N SER A 102 -7.28 -11.04 -12.52
CA SER A 102 -7.83 -11.67 -13.73
C SER A 102 -7.58 -10.84 -15.00
N ARG A 103 -7.45 -9.51 -14.85
CA ARG A 103 -7.06 -8.58 -15.93
C ARG A 103 -5.55 -8.48 -16.15
N GLY A 104 -4.74 -9.22 -15.37
CA GLY A 104 -3.28 -9.17 -15.43
C GLY A 104 -2.68 -7.92 -14.78
N CYS A 105 -3.46 -7.19 -13.97
CA CYS A 105 -3.02 -6.00 -13.25
C CYS A 105 -2.55 -6.33 -11.83
N LEU A 106 -1.67 -5.49 -11.28
CA LEU A 106 -1.24 -5.55 -9.89
C LEU A 106 -2.30 -4.90 -8.98
N PRO A 107 -2.85 -5.61 -7.98
CA PRO A 107 -3.69 -4.99 -6.96
C PRO A 107 -2.86 -4.12 -6.01
N ILE A 108 -3.24 -2.86 -5.88
CA ILE A 108 -2.70 -1.94 -4.88
C ILE A 108 -3.81 -1.62 -3.87
N VAL A 109 -3.73 -2.18 -2.66
CA VAL A 109 -4.70 -1.95 -1.58
C VAL A 109 -4.28 -0.73 -0.77
N VAL A 110 -5.15 0.28 -0.64
CA VAL A 110 -4.79 1.61 -0.12
C VAL A 110 -5.80 2.09 0.91
N GLY A 111 -5.35 2.47 2.10
CA GLY A 111 -6.30 2.95 3.13
C GLY A 111 -5.71 3.03 4.53
N GLY A 112 -6.50 3.60 5.45
CA GLY A 112 -6.11 3.83 6.85
C GLY A 112 -6.81 2.93 7.87
N SER A 113 -7.68 2.01 7.45
CA SER A 113 -8.38 1.10 8.37
C SER A 113 -7.54 -0.14 8.66
N ASN A 114 -6.41 0.05 9.35
CA ASN A 114 -5.39 -0.99 9.56
C ASN A 114 -5.90 -2.25 10.26
N ASN A 115 -6.94 -2.16 11.12
CA ASN A 115 -7.57 -3.35 11.71
C ASN A 115 -8.26 -4.24 10.67
N TYR A 116 -8.79 -3.65 9.60
CA TYR A 116 -9.44 -4.38 8.52
C TYR A 116 -8.40 -5.04 7.59
N ILE A 117 -7.29 -4.33 7.34
CA ILE A 117 -6.14 -4.90 6.63
C ILE A 117 -5.53 -6.06 7.44
N GLU A 118 -5.38 -5.91 8.75
CA GLU A 118 -4.95 -7.00 9.64
C GLU A 118 -5.93 -8.18 9.59
N ALA A 119 -7.24 -7.93 9.69
CA ALA A 119 -8.26 -8.98 9.61
C ALA A 119 -8.25 -9.73 8.27
N LEU A 120 -7.91 -9.05 7.18
CA LEU A 120 -7.74 -9.64 5.85
C LEU A 120 -6.48 -10.51 5.79
N VAL A 121 -5.33 -9.95 6.15
CA VAL A 121 -4.02 -10.58 5.98
C VAL A 121 -3.80 -11.74 6.96
N GLU A 122 -4.30 -11.61 8.19
CA GLU A 122 -4.18 -12.63 9.24
C GLU A 122 -5.43 -13.52 9.34
N ASN A 123 -6.28 -13.53 8.30
CA ASN A 123 -7.50 -14.32 8.31
C ASN A 123 -7.18 -15.83 8.36
N PRO A 124 -7.53 -16.56 9.44
CA PRO A 124 -7.20 -17.97 9.56
C PRO A 124 -8.06 -18.87 8.66
N ILE A 125 -9.20 -18.37 8.17
CA ILE A 125 -10.13 -19.13 7.33
C ILE A 125 -9.70 -19.07 5.88
N THR A 126 -9.39 -17.87 5.37
CA THR A 126 -9.01 -17.69 3.96
C THR A 126 -7.51 -17.87 3.71
N ASP A 127 -6.73 -17.99 4.79
CA ASP A 127 -5.27 -18.16 4.80
C ASP A 127 -4.60 -17.27 3.76
N PHE A 128 -4.86 -15.96 3.84
CA PHE A 128 -4.54 -14.98 2.82
C PHE A 128 -3.05 -15.03 2.40
N ARG A 129 -2.16 -15.16 3.39
CA ARG A 129 -0.71 -15.26 3.17
C ARG A 129 -0.27 -16.52 2.43
N SER A 130 -1.07 -17.59 2.38
CA SER A 130 -0.77 -18.77 1.57
C SER A 130 -1.00 -18.55 0.08
N ARG A 131 -1.91 -17.63 -0.28
CA ARG A 131 -2.30 -17.33 -1.67
C ARG A 131 -1.57 -16.13 -2.24
N PHE A 132 -1.17 -15.19 -1.39
CA PHE A 132 -0.62 -13.91 -1.81
C PHE A 132 0.74 -13.60 -1.17
N ASP A 133 1.65 -13.10 -1.99
CA ASP A 133 2.85 -12.41 -1.54
C ASP A 133 2.50 -10.94 -1.36
N CYS A 134 2.80 -10.38 -0.19
CA CYS A 134 2.39 -9.03 0.19
C CYS A 134 3.61 -8.13 0.36
N CYS A 135 3.60 -6.97 -0.30
CA CYS A 135 4.55 -5.89 -0.06
C CYS A 135 3.84 -4.74 0.64
N PHE A 136 4.33 -4.34 1.81
CA PHE A 136 3.70 -3.30 2.61
C PHE A 136 4.55 -2.02 2.58
N LEU A 137 4.03 -0.98 1.94
CA LEU A 137 4.57 0.37 2.01
C LEU A 137 3.86 1.13 3.12
N TRP A 138 4.60 1.74 4.03
CA TRP A 138 4.07 2.59 5.08
C TRP A 138 4.51 4.04 4.86
N THR A 139 3.57 4.88 4.44
CA THR A 139 3.76 6.33 4.39
C THR A 139 3.68 6.92 5.80
N ASP A 140 4.80 7.45 6.28
CA ASP A 140 4.94 8.00 7.63
C ASP A 140 5.24 9.49 7.60
N VAL A 141 4.71 10.22 8.58
CA VAL A 141 4.91 11.66 8.75
C VAL A 141 5.02 11.93 10.23
N ALA A 142 6.04 12.71 10.65
CA ALA A 142 6.18 13.11 12.04
C ALA A 142 4.90 13.79 12.56
N LEU A 143 4.36 13.29 13.67
CA LEU A 143 3.06 13.74 14.21
C LEU A 143 2.92 15.26 14.36
N PRO A 144 3.93 16.03 14.85
CA PRO A 144 3.81 17.48 14.94
C PRO A 144 3.61 18.17 13.58
N VAL A 145 4.24 17.66 12.52
CA VAL A 145 4.08 18.15 11.14
C VAL A 145 2.71 17.73 10.61
N LEU A 146 2.33 16.46 10.82
CA LEU A 146 1.06 15.92 10.38
C LEU A 146 -0.13 16.65 11.00
N TYR A 147 -0.08 17.01 12.28
CA TYR A 147 -1.17 17.74 12.96
C TYR A 147 -1.38 19.14 12.38
N LYS A 148 -0.30 19.86 12.06
CA LYS A 148 -0.39 21.17 11.37
C LYS A 148 -1.04 21.01 10.00
N TYR A 149 -0.63 19.98 9.26
CA TYR A 149 -1.20 19.69 7.95
C TYR A 149 -2.68 19.29 8.02
N ILE A 150 -3.06 18.45 8.99
CA ILE A 150 -4.47 18.07 9.24
C ILE A 150 -5.32 19.31 9.51
N ALA A 151 -4.87 20.22 10.37
CA ALA A 151 -5.60 21.45 10.65
C ALA A 151 -5.86 22.28 9.38
N LYS A 152 -4.80 22.52 8.59
CA LYS A 152 -4.89 23.24 7.31
C LYS A 152 -5.80 22.52 6.32
N ARG A 153 -5.73 21.20 6.26
CA ARG A 153 -6.55 20.41 5.36
C ARG A 153 -8.03 20.47 5.72
N VAL A 154 -8.37 20.45 7.01
CA VAL A 154 -9.77 20.63 7.45
C VAL A 154 -10.28 22.02 7.05
N ASP A 155 -9.45 23.06 7.18
CA ASP A 155 -9.82 24.40 6.70
C ASP A 155 -10.12 24.41 5.20
N GLN A 156 -9.26 23.77 4.39
CA GLN A 156 -9.49 23.60 2.95
C GLN A 156 -10.75 22.78 2.65
N MET A 157 -11.06 21.76 3.45
CA MET A 157 -12.29 20.98 3.30
C MET A 157 -13.53 21.84 3.57
N VAL A 158 -13.48 22.73 4.57
CA VAL A 158 -14.54 23.71 4.82
C VAL A 158 -14.70 24.65 3.62
N GLU A 159 -13.61 25.19 3.08
CA GLU A 159 -13.64 26.04 1.87
C GLU A 159 -14.23 25.31 0.65
N LEU A 160 -14.05 23.99 0.56
CA LEU A 160 -14.60 23.15 -0.51
C LEU A 160 -16.07 22.76 -0.32
N GLY A 161 -16.69 23.14 0.80
CA GLY A 161 -18.10 22.85 1.07
C GLY A 161 -18.36 21.66 1.99
N LEU A 162 -17.42 21.31 2.88
CA LEU A 162 -17.61 20.24 3.86
C LEU A 162 -18.89 20.43 4.70
N VAL A 163 -19.20 21.67 5.10
CA VAL A 163 -20.35 21.94 5.98
C VAL A 163 -21.64 21.66 5.23
N GLU A 164 -21.72 22.08 3.98
CA GLU A 164 -22.84 21.87 3.07
C GLU A 164 -23.03 20.38 2.77
N GLU A 165 -21.94 19.66 2.52
CA GLU A 165 -21.98 18.22 2.27
C GLU A 165 -22.55 17.44 3.46
N VAL A 166 -22.14 17.77 4.69
CA VAL A 166 -22.67 17.11 5.89
C VAL A 166 -24.11 17.53 6.15
N ARG A 167 -24.45 18.79 5.88
CA ARG A 167 -25.82 19.33 6.01
C ARG A 167 -26.81 18.53 5.18
N GLU A 168 -26.45 18.12 3.96
CA GLU A 168 -27.32 17.32 3.09
C GLU A 168 -27.66 15.95 3.67
N MET A 169 -26.77 15.37 4.49
CA MET A 169 -27.00 14.09 5.16
C MET A 169 -27.52 14.21 6.59
N PHE A 170 -27.70 15.43 7.09
CA PHE A 170 -28.15 15.67 8.45
C PHE A 170 -29.55 15.11 8.66
N VAL A 171 -29.67 14.22 9.64
CA VAL A 171 -30.95 13.67 10.08
C VAL A 171 -31.07 13.94 11.59
N PRO A 172 -32.07 14.71 12.04
CA PRO A 172 -32.27 14.99 13.46
C PRO A 172 -32.41 13.69 14.27
N GLY A 173 -31.58 13.55 15.31
CA GLY A 173 -31.59 12.36 16.17
C GLY A 173 -30.97 11.11 15.53
N ALA A 174 -30.18 11.27 14.47
CA ALA A 174 -29.45 10.16 13.86
C ALA A 174 -28.48 9.48 14.84
N ASP A 175 -28.27 8.19 14.62
CA ASP A 175 -27.29 7.40 15.35
C ASP A 175 -25.91 7.52 14.68
N TYR A 176 -25.04 8.34 15.26
CA TYR A 176 -23.67 8.52 14.81
C TYR A 176 -22.75 7.32 15.12
N SER A 177 -23.29 6.26 15.72
CA SER A 177 -22.57 5.01 15.96
C SER A 177 -22.72 4.01 14.82
N ARG A 178 -23.26 4.37 13.65
CA ARG A 178 -23.51 3.42 12.54
C ARG A 178 -23.04 3.93 11.19
N GLY A 179 -22.66 2.99 10.33
CA GLY A 179 -22.36 3.21 8.92
C GLY A 179 -21.48 4.41 8.61
N ILE A 180 -21.87 5.20 7.59
CA ILE A 180 -21.14 6.40 7.17
C ILE A 180 -21.25 7.53 8.18
N ARG A 181 -22.27 7.53 9.05
CA ARG A 181 -22.50 8.60 10.04
C ARG A 181 -21.38 8.68 11.08
N ARG A 182 -20.57 7.63 11.23
CA ARG A 182 -19.34 7.63 12.03
C ARG A 182 -18.23 8.53 11.48
N ALA A 183 -18.36 9.07 10.26
CA ALA A 183 -17.36 9.93 9.65
C ALA A 183 -17.06 11.15 10.54
N ILE A 184 -15.78 11.42 10.78
CA ILE A 184 -15.34 12.58 11.58
C ILE A 184 -15.80 13.85 10.87
N GLY A 185 -16.65 14.61 11.57
CA GLY A 185 -17.31 15.85 11.17
C GLY A 185 -18.83 15.73 11.06
N ALA A 186 -19.38 14.52 10.92
CA ALA A 186 -20.82 14.33 11.01
C ALA A 186 -21.34 14.50 12.46
N PRO A 187 -20.76 13.82 13.47
CA PRO A 187 -21.12 14.05 14.87
C PRO A 187 -20.80 15.48 15.35
N GLU A 188 -19.65 16.03 14.94
CA GLU A 188 -19.12 17.31 15.42
C GLU A 188 -19.95 18.51 14.95
N LEU A 189 -20.65 18.38 13.80
CA LEU A 189 -21.52 19.44 13.27
C LEU A 189 -23.00 19.27 13.65
N ASP A 190 -23.38 18.20 14.36
CA ASP A 190 -24.77 17.92 14.73
C ASP A 190 -25.42 19.07 15.51
N SER A 191 -24.74 19.60 16.52
CA SER A 191 -25.23 20.72 17.33
C SER A 191 -25.48 21.97 16.50
N TYR A 192 -24.59 22.26 15.54
CA TYR A 192 -24.74 23.38 14.62
C TYR A 192 -25.99 23.22 13.75
N PHE A 193 -26.20 22.05 13.14
CA PHE A 193 -27.38 21.80 12.29
C PHE A 193 -28.69 21.77 13.08
N LYS A 194 -28.67 21.31 14.34
CA LYS A 194 -29.82 21.44 15.25
C LYS A 194 -30.18 22.90 15.52
N ALA A 195 -29.18 23.73 15.81
CA ALA A 195 -29.38 25.17 16.03
C ALA A 195 -29.89 25.88 14.76
N GLU A 196 -29.38 25.50 13.58
CA GLU A 196 -29.91 25.99 12.30
C GLU A 196 -31.37 25.60 12.10
N LYS A 197 -31.72 24.33 12.31
CA LYS A 197 -33.09 23.84 12.16
C LYS A 197 -34.07 24.54 13.12
N ASN A 198 -33.61 24.86 14.34
CA ASN A 198 -34.41 25.54 15.36
C ASN A 198 -34.49 27.06 15.16
N ASN A 199 -33.82 27.62 14.14
CA ASN A 199 -33.71 29.05 13.90
C ASN A 199 -33.13 29.83 15.10
N GLU A 200 -32.12 29.24 15.75
CA GLU A 200 -31.40 29.90 16.85
C GLU A 200 -30.63 31.14 16.35
N GLU A 201 -30.20 31.99 17.30
CA GLU A 201 -29.46 33.22 17.01
C GLU A 201 -28.20 32.97 16.17
N GLU A 202 -27.94 33.88 15.22
CA GLU A 202 -26.80 33.78 14.29
C GLU A 202 -25.44 33.73 15.00
N THR A 203 -25.28 34.49 16.09
CA THR A 203 -24.05 34.47 16.90
C THR A 203 -23.80 33.09 17.50
N TYR A 204 -24.83 32.50 18.11
CA TYR A 204 -24.78 31.17 18.72
C TYR A 204 -24.46 30.07 17.70
N LYS A 205 -25.11 30.09 16.52
CA LYS A 205 -24.81 29.15 15.43
C LYS A 205 -23.36 29.26 14.95
N ASN A 206 -22.84 30.48 14.81
CA ASN A 206 -21.45 30.69 14.40
C ASN A 206 -20.44 30.16 15.42
N ASP A 207 -20.74 30.27 16.71
CA ASP A 207 -19.90 29.71 17.76
C ASP A 207 -19.94 28.16 17.76
N LEU A 208 -21.11 27.56 17.56
CA LEU A 208 -21.24 26.11 17.38
C LEU A 208 -20.49 25.61 16.15
N LEU A 209 -20.57 26.31 15.02
CA LEU A 209 -19.85 25.94 13.80
C LEU A 209 -18.34 25.97 14.01
N LYS A 210 -17.82 27.03 14.66
CA LYS A 210 -16.39 27.13 15.00
C LYS A 210 -15.95 26.01 15.93
N SER A 211 -16.75 25.68 16.95
CA SER A 211 -16.48 24.56 17.85
C SER A 211 -16.45 23.23 17.11
N GLY A 212 -17.45 22.96 16.26
CA GLY A 212 -17.53 21.74 15.46
C GLY A 212 -16.32 21.58 14.53
N ILE A 213 -15.92 22.65 13.82
CA ILE A 213 -14.71 22.63 12.97
C ILE A 213 -13.44 22.39 13.81
N HIS A 214 -13.35 22.98 15.00
CA HIS A 214 -12.23 22.73 15.91
C HIS A 214 -12.18 21.26 16.37
N GLU A 215 -13.32 20.69 16.75
CA GLU A 215 -13.45 19.28 17.14
C GLU A 215 -13.09 18.32 15.99
N ILE A 216 -13.46 18.65 14.74
CA ILE A 216 -13.05 17.89 13.55
C ILE A 216 -11.53 17.80 13.47
N LYS A 217 -10.83 18.93 13.66
CA LYS A 217 -9.35 18.96 13.64
C LYS A 217 -8.78 18.08 14.73
N GLU A 218 -9.27 18.22 15.96
CA GLU A 218 -8.78 17.41 17.09
C GLU A 218 -9.04 15.91 16.89
N ASN A 219 -10.25 15.53 16.50
CA ASN A 219 -10.63 14.13 16.32
C ASN A 219 -9.87 13.50 15.14
N THR A 220 -9.58 14.27 14.09
CA THR A 220 -8.72 13.82 12.99
C THR A 220 -7.28 13.59 13.46
N CYS A 221 -6.73 14.47 14.31
CA CYS A 221 -5.41 14.25 14.93
C CYS A 221 -5.41 13.00 15.84
N ARG A 222 -6.45 12.80 16.67
CA ARG A 222 -6.62 11.59 17.50
C ARG A 222 -6.72 10.32 16.65
N LEU A 223 -7.40 10.38 15.50
CA LEU A 223 -7.45 9.29 14.54
C LEU A 223 -6.05 8.98 13.97
N ALA A 224 -5.31 10.01 13.52
CA ALA A 224 -3.96 9.84 12.99
C ALA A 224 -3.01 9.21 14.02
N LEU A 225 -3.09 9.62 15.28
CA LEU A 225 -2.31 9.04 16.38
C LEU A 225 -2.66 7.56 16.63
N ARG A 226 -3.95 7.21 16.63
CA ARG A 226 -4.41 5.82 16.79
C ARG A 226 -3.94 4.94 15.63
N GLN A 227 -4.03 5.43 14.40
CA GLN A 227 -3.54 4.74 13.21
C GLN A 227 -2.02 4.53 13.27
N PHE A 228 -1.27 5.55 13.68
CA PHE A 228 0.17 5.48 13.88
C PHE A 228 0.55 4.39 14.89
N GLY A 229 -0.05 4.41 16.09
CA GLY A 229 0.18 3.38 17.11
C GLY A 229 -0.18 1.97 16.62
N LYS A 230 -1.24 1.83 15.82
CA LYS A 230 -1.63 0.54 15.25
C LYS A 230 -0.61 0.01 14.22
N ILE A 231 -0.06 0.87 13.38
CA ILE A 231 0.98 0.48 12.41
C ILE A 231 2.25 0.05 13.14
N HIS A 232 2.63 0.77 14.19
CA HIS A 232 3.73 0.38 15.06
C HIS A 232 3.51 -1.00 15.67
N ARG A 233 2.33 -1.28 16.21
CA ARG A 233 1.99 -2.64 16.69
C ARG A 233 2.12 -3.70 15.59
N LEU A 234 1.63 -3.43 14.37
CA LEU A 234 1.74 -4.38 13.24
C LEU A 234 3.21 -4.69 12.90
N ARG A 235 4.07 -3.67 12.93
CA ARG A 235 5.51 -3.80 12.67
C ARG A 235 6.24 -4.51 13.81
N ASP A 236 6.07 -4.01 15.03
CA ASP A 236 6.94 -4.31 16.17
C ASP A 236 6.47 -5.54 16.97
N GLU A 237 5.15 -5.75 17.08
CA GLU A 237 4.60 -6.87 17.85
C GLU A 237 4.22 -8.06 16.96
N ILE A 238 3.60 -7.81 15.80
CA ILE A 238 3.16 -8.87 14.88
C ILE A 238 4.29 -9.24 13.91
N GLY A 239 5.27 -8.36 13.69
CA GLY A 239 6.44 -8.64 12.85
C GLY A 239 6.17 -8.46 11.36
N TRP A 240 5.24 -7.59 10.96
CA TRP A 240 5.01 -7.28 9.55
C TRP A 240 6.24 -6.58 8.97
N GLY A 241 6.72 -7.07 7.81
CA GLY A 241 7.80 -6.45 7.03
C GLY A 241 7.32 -5.17 6.34
N LEU A 242 7.15 -4.09 7.10
CA LEU A 242 6.74 -2.78 6.59
C LEU A 242 7.94 -1.98 6.08
N HIS A 243 7.89 -1.54 4.82
CA HIS A 243 8.83 -0.58 4.28
C HIS A 243 8.38 0.84 4.63
N ARG A 244 8.99 1.44 5.66
CA ARG A 244 8.72 2.82 6.06
C ARG A 244 9.23 3.81 5.02
N ILE A 245 8.35 4.69 4.56
CA ILE A 245 8.62 5.79 3.63
C ILE A 245 8.33 7.09 4.39
N ASP A 246 9.38 7.82 4.74
CA ASP A 246 9.27 9.07 5.50
C ASP A 246 8.90 10.22 4.56
N ALA A 247 7.67 10.70 4.65
CA ALA A 247 7.16 11.80 3.87
C ALA A 247 7.23 13.14 4.63
N THR A 248 7.85 13.21 5.82
CA THR A 248 7.82 14.41 6.68
C THR A 248 8.27 15.68 5.95
N ALA A 249 9.40 15.61 5.24
CA ALA A 249 9.95 16.76 4.50
C ALA A 249 9.00 17.30 3.42
N VAL A 250 8.13 16.45 2.84
CA VAL A 250 7.12 16.88 1.87
C VAL A 250 6.13 17.85 2.50
N PHE A 251 5.72 17.57 3.74
CA PHE A 251 4.69 18.34 4.45
C PHE A 251 5.25 19.60 5.13
N GLU A 252 6.57 19.73 5.22
CA GLU A 252 7.24 20.94 5.73
C GLU A 252 7.47 21.99 4.64
N LYS A 253 7.51 21.57 3.37
CA LYS A 253 7.79 22.42 2.21
C LYS A 253 6.51 22.81 1.45
N SER A 254 6.64 23.63 0.41
CA SER A 254 5.54 24.05 -0.45
C SER A 254 5.99 24.21 -1.90
N GLY A 255 5.05 24.17 -2.84
CA GLY A 255 5.34 24.36 -4.27
C GLY A 255 6.28 23.30 -4.84
N GLU A 256 7.21 23.74 -5.68
CA GLU A 256 8.19 22.86 -6.36
C GLU A 256 9.05 22.08 -5.38
N GLU A 257 9.47 22.70 -4.27
CA GLU A 257 10.30 22.01 -3.27
C GLU A 257 9.58 20.82 -2.63
N ALA A 258 8.26 20.93 -2.38
CA ALA A 258 7.47 19.80 -1.88
C ALA A 258 7.31 18.71 -2.94
N ALA A 259 7.20 19.08 -4.22
CA ALA A 259 7.14 18.12 -5.32
C ALA A 259 8.46 17.35 -5.47
N ASP A 260 9.60 18.03 -5.30
CA ASP A 260 10.93 17.41 -5.31
C ASP A 260 11.13 16.46 -4.12
N GLU A 261 10.73 16.88 -2.92
CA GLU A 261 10.74 16.00 -1.74
C GLU A 261 9.83 14.79 -1.92
N TRP A 262 8.66 14.97 -2.53
CA TRP A 262 7.77 13.85 -2.84
C TRP A 262 8.42 12.88 -3.81
N MET A 263 9.00 13.40 -4.91
CA MET A 263 9.66 12.59 -5.92
C MET A 263 10.84 11.80 -5.32
N ASN A 264 11.70 12.47 -4.56
CA ASN A 264 12.95 11.88 -4.07
C ASN A 264 12.78 11.08 -2.77
N GLY A 265 11.99 11.56 -1.83
CA GLY A 265 11.79 10.96 -0.51
C GLY A 265 10.67 9.93 -0.45
N VAL A 266 9.68 10.02 -1.35
CA VAL A 266 8.49 9.15 -1.30
C VAL A 266 8.38 8.24 -2.52
N LEU A 267 8.31 8.81 -3.73
CA LEU A 267 8.00 8.05 -4.94
C LEU A 267 9.17 7.15 -5.38
N LYS A 268 10.38 7.70 -5.54
CA LYS A 268 11.56 6.92 -5.98
C LYS A 268 11.85 5.71 -5.08
N PRO A 269 11.90 5.83 -3.74
CA PRO A 269 12.10 4.69 -2.86
C PRO A 269 10.98 3.64 -3.00
N SER A 270 9.73 4.10 -3.08
CA SER A 270 8.57 3.21 -3.27
C SER A 270 8.63 2.44 -4.58
N LEU A 271 9.03 3.10 -5.69
CA LEU A 271 9.25 2.44 -6.98
C LEU A 271 10.37 1.40 -6.91
N GLY A 272 11.46 1.70 -6.20
CA GLY A 272 12.56 0.75 -5.97
C GLY A 272 12.07 -0.51 -5.24
N ILE A 273 11.36 -0.33 -4.12
CA ILE A 273 10.83 -1.44 -3.31
C ILE A 273 9.83 -2.28 -4.10
N VAL A 274 8.85 -1.65 -4.75
CA VAL A 274 7.84 -2.37 -5.54
C VAL A 274 8.49 -3.04 -6.75
N GLY A 275 9.43 -2.36 -7.42
CA GLY A 275 10.20 -2.93 -8.52
C GLY A 275 10.98 -4.18 -8.11
N GLU A 276 11.70 -4.14 -7.00
CA GLU A 276 12.40 -5.31 -6.44
C GLU A 276 11.43 -6.43 -6.09
N PHE A 277 10.34 -6.10 -5.38
CA PHE A 277 9.31 -7.06 -5.02
C PHE A 277 8.70 -7.76 -6.24
N LEU A 278 8.43 -7.03 -7.33
CA LEU A 278 7.91 -7.63 -8.57
C LEU A 278 8.99 -8.44 -9.33
N ASN A 279 10.25 -7.99 -9.26
CA ASN A 279 11.40 -8.55 -9.98
C ASN A 279 12.15 -9.68 -9.24
N GLU A 280 11.75 -10.07 -8.02
CA GLU A 280 12.28 -11.26 -7.32
C GLU A 280 12.29 -12.52 -8.22
N LYS A 281 11.41 -12.58 -9.23
CA LYS A 281 11.39 -13.61 -10.27
C LYS A 281 12.69 -13.71 -11.08
N GLN A 282 13.39 -12.61 -11.37
CA GLN A 282 14.66 -12.65 -12.11
C GLN A 282 15.81 -13.17 -11.24
N LYS A 283 15.85 -12.78 -9.95
CA LYS A 283 16.91 -13.24 -9.03
C LYS A 283 16.75 -14.72 -8.68
N ILE A 284 15.52 -15.19 -8.41
CA ILE A 284 15.25 -16.62 -8.11
C ILE A 284 15.50 -17.47 -9.35
N ASN A 285 15.01 -17.08 -10.54
CA ASN A 285 15.30 -17.83 -11.78
C ASN A 285 16.80 -17.83 -12.11
N GLN A 286 17.53 -16.72 -11.90
CA GLN A 286 18.98 -16.69 -12.09
C GLN A 286 19.72 -17.56 -11.07
N MET A 287 19.31 -17.56 -9.79
CA MET A 287 19.88 -18.45 -8.77
C MET A 287 19.57 -19.92 -9.07
N GLU A 288 18.34 -20.27 -9.45
CA GLU A 288 17.96 -21.64 -9.84
C GLU A 288 18.70 -22.08 -11.09
N THR A 289 18.86 -21.20 -12.10
CA THR A 289 19.64 -21.48 -13.31
C THR A 289 21.14 -21.64 -12.99
N MET A 290 21.71 -20.79 -12.13
CA MET A 290 23.09 -20.91 -11.66
C MET A 290 23.31 -22.20 -10.84
N THR A 291 22.35 -22.58 -10.00
CA THR A 291 22.43 -23.81 -9.18
C THR A 291 22.28 -25.06 -10.05
N LYS A 292 21.36 -25.03 -11.03
CA LYS A 292 21.14 -26.11 -12.01
C LYS A 292 22.35 -26.29 -12.94
N ASN A 293 22.95 -25.20 -13.41
CA ASN A 293 24.19 -25.24 -14.21
C ASN A 293 25.39 -25.73 -13.39
N ARG A 294 25.44 -25.42 -12.08
CA ARG A 294 26.49 -25.93 -11.19
C ARG A 294 26.33 -27.42 -10.90
N SER A 295 25.09 -27.93 -10.77
CA SER A 295 24.83 -29.38 -10.65
C SER A 295 25.06 -30.15 -11.95
N MET A 296 24.76 -29.57 -13.12
CA MET A 296 25.05 -30.15 -14.44
C MET A 296 26.55 -30.16 -14.72
N GLY A 297 27.26 -29.06 -14.43
CA GLY A 297 28.71 -28.98 -14.61
C GLY A 297 29.49 -29.92 -13.70
N VAL A 298 29.02 -30.18 -12.47
CA VAL A 298 29.63 -31.17 -11.57
C VAL A 298 29.31 -32.60 -12.01
N MET A 299 28.13 -32.89 -12.58
CA MET A 299 27.86 -34.23 -13.15
C MET A 299 28.64 -34.49 -14.44
N ASP A 300 28.77 -33.49 -15.32
CA ASP A 300 29.53 -33.61 -16.57
C ASP A 300 31.04 -33.71 -16.30
N GLU A 301 31.59 -32.94 -15.33
CA GLU A 301 32.97 -33.13 -14.89
C GLU A 301 33.17 -34.50 -14.22
N TYR A 302 32.22 -34.99 -13.43
CA TYR A 302 32.35 -36.29 -12.75
C TYR A 302 32.24 -37.48 -13.70
N GLU A 303 31.37 -37.40 -14.73
CA GLU A 303 31.27 -38.42 -15.78
C GLU A 303 32.40 -38.32 -16.82
N GLU A 304 32.91 -37.11 -17.15
CA GLU A 304 34.16 -36.96 -17.91
C GLU A 304 35.39 -37.45 -17.13
N LEU A 305 35.45 -37.21 -15.81
CA LEU A 305 36.52 -37.70 -14.94
C LEU A 305 36.44 -39.23 -14.79
N LYS A 306 35.25 -39.82 -14.67
CA LYS A 306 35.05 -41.28 -14.71
C LYS A 306 35.43 -41.89 -16.06
N ALA A 307 35.08 -41.24 -17.17
CA ALA A 307 35.44 -41.69 -18.51
C ALA A 307 36.96 -41.61 -18.77
N LYS A 308 37.63 -40.59 -18.21
CA LYS A 308 39.10 -40.45 -18.24
C LYS A 308 39.84 -41.42 -17.30
N TRP A 309 39.17 -41.98 -16.29
CA TRP A 309 39.77 -42.89 -15.30
C TRP A 309 39.53 -44.39 -15.54
N ASN A 310 39.01 -44.79 -16.70
CA ASN A 310 39.08 -46.19 -17.15
C ASN A 310 40.40 -46.47 -17.89
N PHE A 311 41.51 -46.46 -17.16
CA PHE A 311 42.71 -47.21 -17.52
C PHE A 311 43.12 -48.10 -16.35
N GLY A 312 42.74 -49.37 -16.45
CA GLY A 312 43.32 -50.44 -15.67
C GLY A 312 44.78 -50.67 -16.11
N SER A 313 45.68 -50.40 -15.17
CA SER A 313 46.98 -51.05 -14.93
C SER A 313 48.03 -51.06 -16.05
N ASN A 314 49.02 -50.16 -15.97
CA ASN A 314 50.30 -50.46 -15.31
C ASN A 314 51.29 -49.29 -15.39
N ASN A 315 52.03 -49.12 -14.29
CA ASN A 315 53.32 -48.42 -14.14
C ASN A 315 53.35 -46.87 -14.09
N ALA A 316 53.42 -46.40 -12.83
CA ALA A 316 54.57 -45.70 -12.25
C ALA A 316 54.87 -44.21 -12.59
N ILE A 317 55.38 -43.58 -11.52
CA ILE A 317 56.16 -42.32 -11.43
C ILE A 317 55.32 -41.06 -11.19
N GLY A 318 55.47 -40.49 -9.98
CA GLY A 318 54.85 -39.22 -9.58
C GLY A 318 55.66 -37.99 -9.98
N PHE A 319 55.11 -36.79 -9.76
CA PHE A 319 55.81 -35.55 -9.41
C PHE A 319 54.80 -34.41 -9.15
N GLY A 320 55.04 -33.65 -8.08
CA GLY A 320 55.15 -32.18 -8.14
C GLY A 320 53.90 -31.31 -8.36
N LEU A 321 53.49 -30.64 -7.28
CA LEU A 321 52.74 -29.38 -7.22
C LEU A 321 53.45 -28.23 -7.96
N VAL A 322 52.75 -27.42 -8.79
CA VAL A 322 53.04 -25.97 -9.01
C VAL A 322 51.76 -25.23 -9.46
N ILE A 323 51.48 -24.12 -8.76
CA ILE A 323 50.55 -23.02 -9.11
C ILE A 323 51.32 -21.99 -9.95
N VAL A 324 50.69 -21.28 -10.91
CA VAL A 324 50.82 -19.80 -11.17
C VAL A 324 50.09 -19.32 -12.45
N PHE A 325 49.18 -18.35 -12.23
CA PHE A 325 48.73 -17.15 -12.97
C PHE A 325 48.62 -17.04 -14.51
N THR A 326 47.59 -16.30 -14.96
CA THR A 326 47.75 -14.95 -15.57
C THR A 326 46.45 -14.15 -15.64
N SER A 327 46.61 -12.82 -15.63
CA SER A 327 45.60 -11.75 -15.56
C SER A 327 45.63 -10.88 -16.86
N LEU A 328 44.80 -9.82 -16.90
CA LEU A 328 44.65 -8.72 -17.89
C LEU A 328 43.65 -8.99 -19.05
N GLY A 329 42.77 -8.07 -19.46
CA GLY A 329 42.48 -6.70 -19.03
C GLY A 329 41.63 -5.91 -20.07
N LEU A 330 40.87 -4.93 -19.55
CA LEU A 330 40.53 -3.59 -20.08
C LEU A 330 39.45 -3.30 -21.15
N MET A 331 38.61 -2.31 -20.76
CA MET A 331 38.03 -1.15 -21.51
C MET A 331 36.89 -1.42 -22.53
N THR A 332 35.83 -0.60 -22.71
CA THR A 332 35.58 0.85 -22.49
C THR A 332 34.07 1.20 -22.64
N ASN A 333 33.64 2.28 -21.96
CA ASN A 333 32.62 3.31 -22.28
C ASN A 333 31.19 2.94 -22.73
N TRP A 334 30.20 3.75 -22.29
CA TRP A 334 29.25 4.52 -23.14
C TRP A 334 28.38 5.47 -22.25
N ILE A 335 28.36 6.75 -22.61
CA ILE A 335 27.58 7.87 -22.05
C ILE A 335 26.77 8.48 -23.20
N TRP A 336 25.46 8.75 -23.02
CA TRP A 336 24.64 9.83 -23.65
C TRP A 336 23.36 9.96 -22.77
N SER A 337 23.07 11.06 -22.04
CA SER A 337 22.61 12.42 -22.41
C SER A 337 21.22 12.48 -23.06
N TRP A 338 20.21 13.00 -22.34
CA TRP A 338 19.01 13.65 -22.90
C TRP A 338 18.65 14.90 -22.07
N LYS A 339 18.25 15.93 -22.83
CA LYS A 339 17.83 17.29 -22.44
C LYS A 339 16.43 17.33 -21.85
#